data_AF-A6KKB8-F1
#
_entry.id   AF-A6KKB8-F1
#
_cell.length_a   1.000
_cell.length_b   1.000
_cell.length_c   1.000
_cell.angle_alpha   90.00
_cell.angle_beta   90.00
_cell.angle_gamma   90.00
#
_symmetry.space_group_name_H-M   'P 1'
#
loop_
_entity.id
_entity.type
_entity.pdbx_description
1 polymer ?
#
loop_
_entity_poly.entity_id
_entity_poly.type
_entity_poly.pdbx_seq_one_letter_code
_entity_poly.pdbx_strand_id
1 'polypeptide(L)'
;MAATAQEDGVRSPAPGPRGCEHYDRACLLKAPCCDKLYTCRLCHDTHEDHQLDRFKVKEVQCINCEKLQHAQQTCEDCSTLFGEYYCSICHLFDKDKKHVLKMFPGRIVQYAWRTFIPPVSLLMSCHAGISYIERVMKKC
;
A
#
# COMPACT_ATOMS: atom_id res chain seq x y z
N MET A 1 8.40 -36.07 -42.22
CA MET A 1 8.49 -36.35 -40.78
C MET A 1 9.76 -35.65 -40.29
N ALA A 2 9.79 -34.66 -39.40
CA ALA A 2 8.84 -34.09 -38.46
C ALA A 2 9.26 -32.60 -38.26
N ALA A 3 8.31 -31.67 -38.33
CA ALA A 3 7.70 -30.99 -37.18
C ALA A 3 8.54 -29.82 -36.63
N THR A 4 8.05 -28.62 -36.92
CA THR A 4 8.47 -27.31 -36.39
C THR A 4 8.13 -27.24 -34.90
N ALA A 5 9.11 -26.92 -34.04
CA ALA A 5 8.83 -26.53 -32.66
C ALA A 5 8.43 -25.04 -32.65
N GLN A 6 7.26 -24.79 -32.08
CA GLN A 6 6.52 -23.53 -32.15
C GLN A 6 6.63 -22.82 -30.80
N GLU A 7 6.78 -21.50 -30.88
CA GLU A 7 6.95 -20.53 -29.82
C GLU A 7 5.91 -20.68 -28.67
N ASP A 8 6.39 -20.84 -27.44
CA ASP A 8 5.57 -20.78 -26.22
C ASP A 8 5.08 -19.35 -25.98
N GLY A 9 3.87 -19.07 -26.47
CA GLY A 9 3.13 -17.86 -26.17
C GLY A 9 2.79 -17.78 -24.69
N VAL A 10 3.56 -17.00 -23.93
CA VAL A 10 3.17 -16.53 -22.59
C VAL A 10 1.85 -15.77 -22.74
N ARG A 11 0.76 -16.42 -22.34
CA ARG A 11 -0.57 -15.85 -22.35
C ARG A 11 -0.66 -14.99 -21.08
N SER A 12 -0.34 -13.70 -21.19
CA SER A 12 -0.56 -12.73 -20.13
C SER A 12 -1.99 -12.89 -19.60
N PRO A 13 -2.18 -13.05 -18.27
CA PRO A 13 -3.52 -13.05 -17.71
C PRO A 13 -4.17 -11.70 -18.02
N ALA A 14 -5.43 -11.74 -18.46
CA ALA A 14 -6.21 -10.54 -18.73
C ALA A 14 -6.15 -9.60 -17.50
N PRO A 15 -6.10 -8.27 -17.70
CA PRO A 15 -6.02 -7.32 -16.59
C PRO A 15 -7.16 -7.62 -15.62
N GLY A 16 -6.78 -8.02 -14.41
CA GLY A 16 -7.73 -8.37 -13.37
C GLY A 16 -8.69 -7.21 -13.08
N PRO A 17 -9.85 -7.49 -12.47
CA PRO A 17 -10.82 -6.46 -12.13
C PRO A 17 -10.13 -5.29 -11.40
N ARG A 18 -10.45 -4.06 -11.82
CA ARG A 18 -9.93 -2.84 -11.19
C ARG A 18 -10.49 -2.75 -9.77
N GLY A 19 -9.74 -3.25 -8.80
CA GLY A 19 -10.13 -3.24 -7.38
C GLY A 19 -10.89 -4.48 -6.92
N CYS A 20 -11.57 -4.33 -5.80
CA CYS A 20 -12.42 -5.33 -5.15
C CYS A 20 -13.57 -4.64 -4.43
N GLU A 21 -14.52 -5.41 -3.88
CA GLU A 21 -15.63 -4.88 -3.08
C GLU A 21 -15.19 -4.00 -1.89
N HIS A 22 -13.95 -4.17 -1.42
CA HIS A 22 -13.40 -3.42 -0.29
C HIS A 22 -12.77 -2.09 -0.70
N TYR A 23 -12.02 -2.07 -1.80
CA TYR A 23 -11.23 -0.92 -2.26
C TYR A 23 -11.12 -0.95 -3.78
N ASP A 24 -11.38 0.19 -4.40
CA ASP A 24 -11.11 0.41 -5.82
C ASP A 24 -9.71 0.97 -6.00
N ARG A 25 -8.85 0.16 -6.63
CA ARG A 25 -7.46 0.52 -6.93
C ARG A 25 -6.94 -0.17 -8.18
N ALA A 26 -5.91 0.43 -8.78
CA ALA A 26 -5.27 -0.09 -9.99
C ALA A 26 -3.96 -0.87 -9.74
N CYS A 27 -3.79 -1.45 -8.55
CA CYS A 27 -2.64 -2.29 -8.21
C CYS A 27 -3.00 -3.47 -7.31
N LEU A 28 -2.21 -4.53 -7.39
CA LEU A 28 -2.22 -5.68 -6.47
C LEU A 28 -1.11 -5.51 -5.43
N LEU A 29 -1.39 -5.82 -4.17
CA LEU A 29 -0.38 -5.83 -3.11
C LEU A 29 0.39 -7.14 -3.14
N LYS A 30 1.73 -7.08 -3.09
CA LYS A 30 2.54 -8.27 -2.84
C LYS A 30 2.62 -8.52 -1.34
N ALA A 31 2.06 -9.63 -0.90
CA ALA A 31 2.01 -10.01 0.49
C ALA A 31 3.40 -10.47 0.98
N PRO A 32 4.04 -9.79 1.95
CA PRO A 32 5.38 -10.19 2.42
C PRO A 32 5.39 -11.47 3.26
N CYS A 33 4.21 -11.98 3.64
CA CYS A 33 4.06 -13.22 4.41
C CYS A 33 4.07 -14.48 3.53
N CYS A 34 3.61 -14.37 2.28
CA CYS A 34 3.42 -15.53 1.40
C CYS A 34 3.84 -15.27 -0.06
N ASP A 35 4.36 -14.08 -0.37
CA ASP A 35 4.79 -13.60 -1.69
C ASP A 35 3.72 -13.66 -2.79
N LYS A 36 2.45 -13.85 -2.40
CA LYS A 36 1.29 -13.85 -3.29
C LYS A 36 0.73 -12.44 -3.50
N LEU A 37 -0.01 -12.25 -4.58
CA LEU A 37 -0.55 -10.96 -5.00
C LEU A 37 -2.06 -10.87 -4.73
N TYR A 38 -2.50 -9.80 -4.09
CA TYR A 38 -3.93 -9.59 -3.78
C TYR A 38 -4.40 -8.16 -4.05
N THR A 39 -5.55 -8.06 -4.71
CA THR A 39 -6.75 -7.33 -4.24
C THR A 39 -6.51 -6.33 -3.12
N CYS A 40 -6.63 -6.82 -1.89
CA CYS A 40 -6.48 -6.05 -0.68
C CYS A 40 -6.13 -6.94 0.49
N ARG A 41 -5.85 -6.33 1.66
CA ARG A 41 -5.64 -7.10 2.89
C ARG A 41 -6.83 -7.98 3.25
N LEU A 42 -8.06 -7.50 3.03
CA LEU A 42 -9.27 -8.26 3.34
C LEU A 42 -9.44 -9.44 2.37
N CYS A 43 -9.12 -9.26 1.09
CA CYS A 43 -9.07 -10.36 0.13
C CYS A 43 -7.97 -11.36 0.48
N HIS A 44 -6.81 -10.91 0.98
CA HIS A 44 -5.78 -11.82 1.47
C HIS A 44 -6.30 -12.63 2.67
N ASP A 45 -6.78 -11.95 3.72
CA ASP A 45 -7.22 -12.57 4.97
C ASP A 45 -8.41 -13.52 4.79
N THR A 46 -9.22 -13.35 3.74
CA THR A 46 -10.31 -14.28 3.39
C THR A 46 -9.81 -15.54 2.68
N HIS A 47 -8.70 -15.46 1.94
CA HIS A 47 -8.19 -16.56 1.13
C HIS A 47 -7.04 -17.33 1.78
N GLU A 48 -6.44 -16.76 2.83
CA GLU A 48 -5.29 -17.33 3.53
C GLU A 48 -5.63 -17.54 5.02
N ASP A 49 -4.99 -18.52 5.65
CA ASP A 49 -5.15 -18.85 7.08
C ASP A 49 -4.43 -17.86 8.04
N HIS A 50 -3.90 -16.76 7.50
CA HIS A 50 -3.15 -15.75 8.24
C HIS A 50 -3.48 -14.33 7.76
N GLN A 51 -3.16 -13.34 8.59
CA GLN A 51 -3.46 -11.94 8.29
C GLN A 51 -2.29 -11.21 7.63
N LEU A 52 -2.60 -10.33 6.67
CA LEU A 52 -1.63 -9.47 6.03
C LEU A 52 -1.25 -8.27 6.92
N ASP A 53 0.04 -8.14 7.22
CA ASP A 53 0.58 -6.93 7.82
C ASP A 53 0.79 -5.82 6.77
N ARG A 54 -0.18 -4.88 6.70
CA ARG A 54 -0.18 -3.77 5.73
C ARG A 54 1.06 -2.86 5.81
N PHE A 55 1.71 -2.78 6.97
CA PHE A 55 2.88 -1.92 7.15
C PHE A 55 4.16 -2.53 6.54
N LYS A 56 4.16 -3.85 6.33
CA LYS A 56 5.30 -4.58 5.76
C LYS A 56 5.24 -4.72 4.24
N VAL A 57 4.12 -4.38 3.61
CA VAL A 57 3.98 -4.42 2.15
C VAL A 57 4.91 -3.37 1.55
N LYS A 58 5.85 -3.80 0.70
CA LYS A 58 6.83 -2.91 0.03
C LYS A 58 6.65 -2.85 -1.47
N GLU A 59 5.99 -3.84 -2.05
CA GLU A 59 5.89 -4.01 -3.49
C GLU A 59 4.43 -4.14 -3.90
N VAL A 60 4.12 -3.56 -5.06
CA VAL A 60 2.81 -3.63 -5.69
C VAL A 60 2.97 -3.95 -7.17
N GLN A 61 2.00 -4.63 -7.74
CA GLN A 61 1.96 -4.91 -9.17
C GLN A 61 0.89 -4.05 -9.82
N CYS A 62 1.23 -3.36 -10.90
CA CYS A 62 0.24 -2.62 -11.69
C CYS A 62 -0.72 -3.60 -12.39
N ILE A 63 -2.03 -3.36 -12.35
CA ILE A 63 -2.99 -4.20 -13.08
C ILE A 63 -3.05 -3.90 -14.59
N ASN A 64 -2.52 -2.74 -15.01
CA ASN A 64 -2.62 -2.28 -16.39
C ASN A 64 -1.44 -2.74 -17.24
N CYS A 65 -0.23 -2.75 -16.68
CA CYS A 65 0.98 -3.21 -17.37
C CYS A 65 1.72 -4.35 -16.67
N GLU A 66 1.15 -4.90 -15.59
CA GLU A 66 1.68 -6.06 -14.85
C GLU A 66 3.09 -5.87 -14.25
N LYS A 67 3.61 -4.64 -14.27
CA LYS A 67 4.90 -4.29 -13.69
C LYS A 67 4.87 -4.43 -12.17
N LEU A 68 5.74 -5.27 -11.62
CA LEU A 68 6.05 -5.30 -10.20
C LEU A 68 7.01 -4.15 -9.86
N GLN A 69 6.65 -3.35 -8.87
CA GLN A 69 7.38 -2.13 -8.51
C GLN A 69 7.23 -1.81 -7.02
N HIS A 70 7.98 -0.82 -6.54
CA HIS A 70 7.82 -0.35 -5.17
C HIS A 70 6.42 0.26 -4.97
N ALA A 71 5.89 0.12 -3.74
CA ALA A 71 4.62 0.69 -3.35
C ALA A 71 4.69 2.22 -3.44
N GLN A 72 3.96 2.78 -4.40
CA GLN A 72 3.92 4.22 -4.66
C GLN A 72 2.59 4.56 -5.35
N GLN A 73 2.22 5.84 -5.40
CA GLN A 73 0.89 6.25 -5.89
C GLN A 73 0.62 5.95 -7.37
N THR A 74 1.65 5.89 -8.20
CA THR A 74 1.54 5.81 -9.66
C THR A 74 2.46 4.73 -10.23
N CYS A 75 2.05 4.07 -11.31
CA CYS A 75 2.92 3.13 -12.02
C CYS A 75 4.13 3.85 -12.63
N GLU A 76 5.33 3.29 -12.45
CA GLU A 76 6.57 3.85 -13.02
C GLU A 76 6.65 3.67 -14.55
N ASP A 77 5.90 2.71 -15.08
CA ASP A 77 5.99 2.29 -16.47
C ASP A 77 4.87 2.90 -17.32
N CYS A 78 3.60 2.66 -16.95
CA CYS A 78 2.45 3.15 -17.69
C CYS A 78 1.79 4.39 -17.07
N SER A 79 2.36 4.96 -16.01
CA SER A 79 1.85 6.16 -15.34
C SER A 79 0.38 6.06 -14.85
N THR A 80 -0.14 4.84 -14.70
CA THR A 80 -1.49 4.61 -14.16
C THR A 80 -1.53 4.98 -12.69
N LEU A 81 -2.51 5.79 -12.29
CA LEU A 81 -2.76 6.16 -10.90
C LEU A 81 -3.40 4.98 -10.15
N PHE A 82 -2.77 4.51 -9.07
CA PHE A 82 -3.32 3.38 -8.29
C PHE A 82 -4.47 3.79 -7.37
N GLY A 83 -4.49 5.06 -6.95
CA GLY A 83 -5.56 5.69 -6.19
C GLY A 83 -5.33 7.20 -6.06
N GLU A 84 -6.40 7.97 -5.89
CA GLU A 84 -6.30 9.42 -5.63
C GLU A 84 -5.64 9.72 -4.29
N TYR A 85 -5.76 8.79 -3.34
CA TYR A 85 -5.09 8.83 -2.06
C TYR A 85 -4.12 7.65 -1.93
N TYR A 86 -2.90 7.95 -1.50
CA TYR A 86 -1.88 6.98 -1.12
C TYR A 86 -1.28 7.36 0.23
N CYS A 87 -1.24 6.40 1.15
CA CYS A 87 -0.52 6.54 2.42
C CYS A 87 0.76 5.69 2.38
N SER A 88 1.92 6.32 2.49
CA SER A 88 3.23 5.65 2.51
C SER A 88 3.52 4.86 3.78
N ILE A 89 2.72 5.04 4.83
CA ILE A 89 2.91 4.35 6.11
C ILE A 89 2.18 3.01 6.08
N CYS A 90 0.90 3.01 5.73
CA CYS A 90 0.07 1.80 5.71
C CYS A 90 -0.14 1.19 4.33
N HIS A 91 0.46 1.78 3.29
CA HIS A 91 0.34 1.35 1.89
C HIS A 91 -1.12 1.18 1.43
N LEU A 92 -1.99 2.05 1.93
CA LEU A 92 -3.40 2.12 1.54
C LEU A 92 -3.56 2.97 0.27
N PHE A 93 -4.32 2.45 -0.68
CA PHE A 93 -4.68 3.11 -1.93
C PHE A 93 -6.20 3.20 -2.00
N ASP A 94 -6.74 4.40 -2.19
CA ASP A 94 -8.18 4.64 -2.29
C ASP A 94 -8.48 5.69 -3.37
N LYS A 95 -9.64 5.57 -4.02
CA LYS A 95 -10.16 6.53 -5.00
C LYS A 95 -10.78 7.76 -4.33
N ASP A 96 -11.30 7.63 -3.11
CA ASP A 96 -12.04 8.69 -2.43
C ASP A 96 -11.34 9.12 -1.13
N LYS A 97 -10.85 10.36 -1.09
CA LYS A 97 -10.30 10.98 0.14
C LYS A 97 -11.31 11.00 1.30
N LYS A 98 -12.62 10.87 1.01
CA LYS A 98 -13.71 10.92 1.97
C LYS A 98 -13.78 9.68 2.88
N HIS A 99 -13.30 8.51 2.42
CA HIS A 99 -13.30 7.30 3.24
C HIS A 99 -12.20 7.34 4.31
N VAL A 100 -11.05 7.94 3.98
CA VAL A 100 -9.93 8.13 4.91
C VAL A 100 -10.30 9.08 6.06
N LEU A 101 -11.14 10.09 5.79
CA LEU A 101 -11.60 11.05 6.81
C LEU A 101 -12.70 10.48 7.72
N LYS A 102 -13.47 9.46 7.29
CA LYS A 102 -14.50 8.83 8.13
C LYS A 102 -13.95 7.84 9.17
N MET A 103 -12.72 7.34 9.01
CA MET A 103 -12.01 6.63 10.09
C MET A 103 -11.49 7.56 11.20
N PHE A 104 -11.69 8.89 11.07
CA PHE A 104 -11.53 9.86 12.15
C PHE A 104 -12.89 10.33 12.69
N PRO A 105 -13.74 9.49 13.32
CA PRO A 105 -14.83 10.02 14.12
C PRO A 105 -14.20 10.61 15.41
N GLY A 106 -13.99 11.93 15.41
CA GLY A 106 -13.81 12.71 16.63
C GLY A 106 -12.50 12.52 17.39
N ARG A 107 -11.42 13.15 16.92
CA ARG A 107 -10.56 13.91 17.83
C ARG A 107 -9.82 14.99 17.06
N ILE A 108 -10.27 16.21 17.29
CA ILE A 108 -9.57 17.45 17.01
C ILE A 108 -8.16 17.29 17.58
N VAL A 109 -7.15 17.14 16.72
CA VAL A 109 -5.78 17.49 17.07
C VAL A 109 -5.36 18.48 16.01
N GLN A 110 -5.43 19.74 16.44
CA GLN A 110 -4.97 20.91 15.72
C GLN A 110 -3.62 20.61 15.11
N TYR A 111 -3.52 20.79 13.80
CA TYR A 111 -2.26 21.19 13.18
C TYR A 111 -1.94 22.62 13.66
N ALA A 112 -1.36 22.69 14.84
CA ALA A 112 -0.52 23.76 15.35
C ALA A 112 0.54 22.97 16.13
N TRP A 113 1.83 23.09 15.92
CA TRP A 113 2.59 24.31 15.93
C TRP A 113 3.74 24.22 14.92
N ARG A 114 3.72 25.17 13.98
CA ARG A 114 4.91 25.75 13.37
C ARG A 114 5.93 26.08 14.47
N THR A 115 7.21 25.86 14.14
CA THR A 115 8.40 26.50 14.71
C THR A 115 8.65 26.33 16.22
N PHE A 116 9.46 25.33 16.58
CA PHE A 116 10.39 25.46 17.69
C PHE A 116 11.72 24.85 17.28
N ILE A 117 12.64 25.71 16.85
CA ILE A 117 14.06 25.41 16.74
C ILE A 117 14.58 25.41 18.18
N PRO A 118 15.06 24.29 18.75
CA PRO A 118 15.77 24.35 20.02
C PRO A 118 17.22 24.81 19.77
N PRO A 119 17.73 25.84 20.46
CA PRO A 119 19.16 26.03 20.56
C PRO A 119 19.75 24.92 21.43
N VAL A 120 20.91 24.47 20.98
CA VAL A 120 21.96 23.69 21.64
C VAL A 120 21.77 23.48 23.15
N SER A 121 21.88 22.22 23.58
CA SER A 121 22.08 21.71 24.96
C SER A 121 20.89 20.95 25.55
N LEU A 122 20.76 19.67 25.24
CA LEU A 122 20.54 18.63 26.25
C LEU A 122 20.71 17.23 25.63
N LEU A 123 21.91 16.68 25.79
CA LEU A 123 22.15 15.24 25.80
C LEU A 123 21.41 14.66 27.02
N MET A 124 20.24 14.05 26.84
CA MET A 124 19.77 12.97 27.73
C MET A 124 18.61 12.19 27.09
N SER A 125 18.90 10.91 26.84
CA SER A 125 17.96 9.78 26.95
C SER A 125 16.92 9.60 25.83
N CYS A 126 17.35 8.88 24.79
CA CYS A 126 16.49 8.17 23.84
C CYS A 126 15.56 7.16 24.55
N HIS A 127 14.33 7.55 24.88
CA HIS A 127 13.23 6.58 25.08
C HIS A 127 11.86 7.10 24.58
N ALA A 128 11.79 8.32 24.05
CA ALA A 128 10.54 8.94 23.58
C ALA A 128 10.24 8.75 22.08
N GLY A 129 11.12 8.08 21.33
CA GLY A 129 10.97 7.88 19.88
C GLY A 129 10.02 6.74 19.48
N ILE A 130 9.87 5.71 20.32
CA ILE A 130 9.08 4.50 20.00
C ILE A 130 7.57 4.79 20.07
N SER A 131 7.14 5.62 21.02
CA SER A 131 5.73 5.96 21.27
C SER A 131 5.06 6.74 20.14
N TYR A 132 5.84 7.41 19.28
CA TYR A 132 5.32 8.18 18.15
C TYR A 132 4.98 7.25 16.97
N ILE A 133 5.87 6.30 16.65
CA ILE A 133 5.68 5.33 15.56
C ILE A 133 4.48 4.42 15.86
N GLU A 134 4.36 3.90 17.09
CA GLU A 134 3.20 3.08 17.47
C GLU A 134 1.85 3.83 17.38
N ARG A 135 1.83 5.14 17.65
CA ARG A 135 0.60 5.95 17.56
C ARG A 135 0.21 6.28 16.13
N VAL A 136 1.18 6.42 15.24
CA VAL A 136 0.94 6.63 13.80
C VAL A 136 0.50 5.33 13.14
N MET A 137 1.09 4.19 13.52
CA MET A 137 0.68 2.85 13.06
C MET A 137 -0.73 2.46 13.55
N LYS A 138 -1.16 2.88 14.74
CA LYS A 138 -2.53 2.61 15.26
C LYS A 138 -3.63 3.51 14.68
N LYS A 139 -3.29 4.55 13.90
CA LYS A 139 -4.25 5.52 13.32
C LYS A 139 -4.40 5.43 11.80
N CYS A 140 -3.59 4.60 11.14
CA CYS A 140 -3.72 4.24 9.72
C CYS A 140 -4.36 2.85 9.56
#